data_AF-A0A382KBF7-F1
#
_entry.id   AF-A0A382KBF7-F1
#
_cell.length_a   1.000
_cell.length_b   1.000
_cell.length_c   1.000
_cell.angle_alpha   90.00
_cell.angle_beta   90.00
_cell.angle_gamma   90.00
#
_symmetry.space_group_name_H-M   'P 1'
#
loop_
_entity.id
_entity.type
_entity.pdbx_description
1 polymer ?
#
loop_
_entity_poly.entity_id
_entity_poly.type
_entity_poly.pdbx_seq_one_letter_code
_entity_poly.pdbx_strand_id
1 'polypeptide(L)' 'MQSSNDRFLTTHSGSLPRSDLLVELQIALSKGERVDDAELQDAVVSSTETVVKNQIHAGIDIGNNGEQPRESFFTYVQH' A
#
# COMPACT_ATOMS: atom_id res chain seq x y z
N MET A 1 -7.55 19.70 0.72
CA MET A 1 -8.72 18.78 0.66
C MET A 1 -9.41 19.01 -0.66
N GLN A 2 -9.78 17.96 -1.39
CA GLN A 2 -10.67 18.08 -2.55
C GLN A 2 -12.11 18.22 -2.06
N SER A 3 -12.91 19.03 -2.76
CA SER A 3 -14.34 19.25 -2.48
C SER A 3 -15.18 19.01 -3.74
N SER A 4 -16.46 18.69 -3.55
CA SER A 4 -17.44 18.44 -4.61
C SER A 4 -18.77 19.07 -4.21
N ASN A 5 -19.45 19.70 -5.17
CA ASN A 5 -20.78 20.30 -4.99
C ASN A 5 -21.91 19.41 -5.53
N ASP A 6 -21.58 18.38 -6.33
CA ASP A 6 -22.55 17.59 -7.08
C ASP A 6 -22.83 16.22 -6.42
N ARG A 7 -21.85 15.68 -5.69
CA ARG A 7 -21.97 14.39 -4.98
C ARG A 7 -20.96 14.25 -3.83
N PHE A 8 -21.21 13.29 -2.95
CA PHE A 8 -20.24 12.86 -1.94
C PHE A 8 -19.02 12.19 -2.59
N LEU A 9 -17.83 12.51 -2.06
CA LEU A 9 -16.58 11.88 -2.44
C LEU A 9 -16.26 10.72 -1.50
N THR A 10 -15.78 9.61 -2.05
CA THR A 10 -15.40 8.39 -1.32
C THR A 10 -13.89 8.28 -1.15
N THR A 11 -13.48 7.71 -0.03
CA THR A 11 -12.08 7.39 0.30
C THR A 11 -12.03 6.21 1.28
N HIS A 12 -10.83 5.77 1.64
CA HIS A 12 -10.58 4.70 2.62
C HIS A 12 -9.47 5.11 3.60
N SER A 13 -9.39 4.42 4.74
CA SER A 13 -8.56 4.82 5.87
C SER A 13 -7.05 4.72 5.66
N GLY A 14 -6.57 4.04 4.62
CA GLY A 14 -5.14 3.76 4.45
C GLY A 14 -4.88 2.38 3.87
N SER A 15 -4.45 1.45 4.73
CA SER A 15 -3.95 0.13 4.34
C SER A 15 -4.89 -0.67 3.43
N LEU A 16 -4.30 -1.37 2.45
CA LEU A 16 -4.96 -2.33 1.57
C LEU A 16 -4.17 -3.65 1.54
N PRO A 17 -4.77 -4.78 1.16
CA PRO A 17 -4.06 -6.05 1.06
C PRO A 17 -2.82 -5.94 0.16
N ARG A 18 -1.70 -6.48 0.63
CA ARG A 18 -0.44 -6.57 -0.13
C ARG A 18 -0.45 -7.85 -0.96
N SER A 19 0.31 -7.85 -2.06
CA SER A 19 0.58 -9.08 -2.81
C SER A 19 1.33 -10.11 -1.95
N ASP A 20 1.12 -11.39 -2.22
CA ASP A 20 1.76 -12.49 -1.47
C ASP A 20 3.29 -12.35 -1.45
N LEU A 21 3.89 -12.00 -2.61
CA LEU A 21 5.34 -11.74 -2.71
C LEU A 21 5.79 -10.63 -1.75
N LEU A 22 5.08 -9.50 -1.71
CA LEU A 22 5.45 -8.40 -0.83
C LEU A 22 5.31 -8.79 0.65
N VAL A 23 4.30 -9.61 0.98
CA VAL A 23 4.14 -10.15 2.35
C VAL A 23 5.32 -11.05 2.71
N GLU A 24 5.73 -11.95 1.83
CA GLU A 24 6.87 -12.84 2.06
C GLU A 24 8.17 -12.07 2.30
N LEU A 25 8.46 -11.07 1.46
CA LEU A 25 9.66 -10.24 1.58
C LEU A 25 9.65 -9.41 2.88
N GLN A 26 8.50 -8.85 3.27
CA GLN A 26 8.37 -8.12 4.54
C GLN A 26 8.55 -9.02 5.76
N ILE A 27 8.07 -10.27 5.71
CA ILE A 27 8.28 -11.26 6.77
C ILE A 27 9.76 -11.63 6.89
N ALA A 28 10.47 -11.83 5.76
CA ALA A 28 11.90 -12.09 5.78
C ALA A 28 12.67 -10.92 6.40
N LEU A 29 12.33 -9.68 6.01
CA LEU A 29 12.92 -8.47 6.56
C LEU A 29 12.69 -8.34 8.07
N SER A 30 11.48 -8.61 8.56
CA SER A 30 11.15 -8.51 9.99
C SER A 30 11.80 -9.60 10.85
N LYS A 31 12.18 -10.73 10.26
CA LYS A 31 13.03 -11.76 10.88
C LYS A 31 14.53 -11.41 10.87
N GLY A 32 14.92 -10.30 10.23
CA GLY A 32 16.33 -9.91 10.06
C GLY A 32 17.06 -10.73 9.00
N GLU A 33 16.32 -11.37 8.10
CA GLU A 33 16.90 -12.08 6.96
C GLU A 33 17.36 -11.07 5.89
N ARG A 34 18.32 -11.48 5.05
CA ARG A 34 18.79 -10.63 3.96
C ARG A 34 17.80 -10.70 2.80
N VAL A 35 17.20 -9.56 2.49
CA VAL A 35 16.31 -9.35 1.34
C VAL A 35 17.07 -8.55 0.28
N ASP A 36 16.81 -8.82 -1.01
CA ASP A 36 17.30 -7.97 -2.09
C ASP A 36 16.47 -6.68 -2.16
N ASP A 37 17.13 -5.52 -2.00
CA ASP A 37 16.46 -4.22 -1.99
C ASP A 37 15.77 -3.91 -3.32
N ALA A 38 16.31 -4.39 -4.45
CA ALA A 38 15.70 -4.20 -5.76
C ALA A 38 14.42 -5.04 -5.89
N GLU A 39 14.46 -6.30 -5.43
CA GLU A 39 13.29 -7.19 -5.43
C GLU A 39 12.18 -6.65 -4.54
N LEU A 40 12.52 -6.17 -3.33
CA LEU A 40 11.57 -5.53 -2.42
C LEU A 40 10.94 -4.29 -3.06
N GLN A 41 11.74 -3.45 -3.70
CA GLN A 41 11.25 -2.23 -4.35
C GLN A 41 10.31 -2.56 -5.51
N ASP A 42 10.66 -3.53 -6.35
CA ASP A 42 9.82 -3.97 -7.46
C ASP A 42 8.49 -4.57 -6.96
N ALA A 43 8.52 -5.37 -5.88
CA ALA A 43 7.32 -5.90 -5.25
C ALA A 43 6.42 -4.79 -4.69
N VAL A 44 7.00 -3.77 -4.04
CA VAL A 44 6.26 -2.59 -3.56
C VAL A 44 5.59 -1.84 -4.71
N VAL A 45 6.31 -1.58 -5.80
CA VAL A 45 5.78 -0.88 -6.98
C VAL A 45 4.62 -1.66 -7.59
N SER A 46 4.83 -2.95 -7.88
CA SER A 46 3.81 -3.83 -8.48
C SER A 46 2.54 -3.95 -7.62
N SER A 47 2.72 -4.11 -6.31
CA SER A 47 1.61 -4.19 -5.36
C SER A 47 0.85 -2.86 -5.29
N THR A 48 1.56 -1.72 -5.29
CA THR A 48 0.98 -0.37 -5.30
C THR A 48 0.16 -0.12 -6.57
N GLU A 49 0.70 -0.46 -7.75
CA GLU A 49 -0.04 -0.32 -9.01
C GLU A 49 -1.34 -1.13 -9.00
N THR A 50 -1.28 -2.36 -8.48
CA THR A 50 -2.44 -3.25 -8.41
C THR A 50 -3.53 -2.67 -7.52
N VAL A 51 -3.20 -2.20 -6.32
CA VAL A 51 -4.19 -1.61 -5.41
C VAL A 51 -4.76 -0.29 -5.93
N VAL A 52 -3.96 0.52 -6.64
CA VAL A 52 -4.46 1.76 -7.27
C VAL A 52 -5.43 1.44 -8.41
N LYS A 53 -5.11 0.46 -9.27
CA LYS A 53 -6.03 -0.03 -10.32
C LYS A 53 -7.35 -0.51 -9.70
N ASN A 54 -7.29 -1.24 -8.59
CA ASN A 54 -8.49 -1.73 -7.90
C ASN A 54 -9.30 -0.60 -7.27
N GLN A 55 -8.67 0.43 -6.70
CA GLN A 55 -9.36 1.63 -6.19
C GLN A 55 -10.13 2.37 -7.29
N ILE A 56 -9.50 2.55 -8.46
CA ILE A 56 -10.14 3.16 -9.64
C ILE A 56 -11.35 2.32 -10.07
N HIS A 57 -11.17 1.00 -10.18
CA HIS A 57 -12.27 0.09 -10.56
C HIS A 57 -13.43 0.11 -9.55
N ALA A 58 -13.13 0.26 -8.26
CA ALA A 58 -14.12 0.35 -7.19
C ALA A 58 -14.81 1.72 -7.09
N GLY A 59 -14.37 2.74 -7.83
CA GLY A 59 -14.94 4.09 -7.77
C GLY A 59 -14.50 4.90 -6.54
N ILE A 60 -13.30 4.65 -6.01
CA ILE A 60 -12.69 5.49 -4.98
C ILE A 60 -12.28 6.82 -5.60
N ASP A 61 -12.81 7.92 -5.06
CA ASP A 61 -12.55 9.28 -5.58
C ASP A 61 -11.18 9.82 -5.14
N ILE A 62 -10.85 9.62 -3.87
CA ILE A 62 -9.60 10.06 -3.28
C ILE A 62 -8.87 8.83 -2.77
N GLY A 63 -8.02 8.26 -3.62
CA GLY A 63 -7.21 7.08 -3.31
C GLY A 63 -5.90 7.41 -2.58
N ASN A 64 -5.24 6.37 -2.08
CA ASN A 64 -3.88 6.44 -1.55
C ASN A 64 -3.06 5.21 -2.00
N ASN A 65 -1.80 5.14 -1.58
CA ASN A 65 -0.88 4.06 -1.97
C ASN A 65 -1.14 2.73 -1.25
N GLY A 66 -2.22 2.58 -0.49
CA GLY A 66 -2.59 1.36 0.23
C GLY A 66 -1.61 0.94 1.31
N GLU A 67 -0.72 1.83 1.76
CA GLU A 67 0.38 1.54 2.71
C GLU A 67 1.28 0.36 2.30
N GLN A 68 1.37 0.08 1.01
CA GLN A 68 2.13 -1.07 0.49
C GLN A 68 3.60 -1.10 0.96
N PRO A 69 4.35 0.04 0.97
CA PRO A 69 5.77 0.02 1.37
C PRO A 69 6.02 -0.23 2.87
N ARG A 70 4.99 -0.13 3.72
CA ARG A 70 5.14 -0.22 5.18
C ARG A 70 4.73 -1.60 5.66
N GLU A 71 5.39 -2.12 6.67
CA GLU A 71 4.97 -3.34 7.36
C GLU A 71 3.76 -3.08 8.27
N SER A 72 3.84 -2.04 9.11
CA SER A 72 2.79 -1.64 10.05
C SER A 72 2.82 -0.13 10.28
N PHE A 73 1.65 0.46 10.53
CA PHE A 73 1.54 1.86 10.94
C PHE A 73 2.32 2.12 12.23
N PHE A 74 2.19 1.24 13.22
CA PHE A 74 2.77 1.44 14.56
C PHE A 74 4.29 1.35 14.55
N THR A 75 4.86 0.34 13.89
CA THR A 75 6.31 0.16 13.84
C THR A 75 6.99 1.23 12.98
N TYR A 76 6.29 1.76 11.96
CA TYR A 76 6.83 2.83 11.12
C TYR A 76 7.04 4.15 11.87
N VAL A 77 6.16 4.53 12.82
CA VAL A 77 6.32 5.80 13.57
C VAL A 77 7.27 5.70 14.77
N GLN A 78 7.74 4.51 15.12
CA GLN A 78 8.72 4.32 16.20
C GLN A 78 10.17 4.54 15.74
N HIS A 79 10.41 4.59 14.43
CA HIS A 79 11.72 4.80 13.81
C HIS A 79 11.74 6.13 13.03
#